data_AF-A0A2R6CPU3-F1
#
_entry.id   AF-A0A2R6CPU3-F1
#
_cell.length_a   1.000
_cell.length_b   1.000
_cell.length_c   1.000
_cell.angle_alpha   90.00
_cell.angle_beta   90.00
_cell.angle_gamma   90.00
#
_symmetry.space_group_name_H-M   'P 1'
#
loop_
_entity.id
_entity.type
_entity.pdbx_description
1 polymer ?
#
loop_
_entity_poly.entity_id
_entity_poly.type
_entity_poly.pdbx_seq_one_letter_code
_entity_poly.pdbx_strand_id
1 'polypeptide(L)' 'MMVPVRCFTCGNVVGEHWEEFKHRTREAEEPEDPQKVLDELGVERHCCRRMLVSHKDLVDIVAPYQ' A
#
# COMPACT_ATOMS: atom_id res chain seq x y z
N MET A 1 -5.40 8.77 5.94
CA MET A 1 -4.45 9.78 5.42
C MET A 1 -3.54 9.10 4.42
N MET A 2 -2.85 9.85 3.55
CA MET A 2 -2.00 9.29 2.50
C MET A 2 -1.01 8.23 3.00
N VAL A 3 -0.65 7.30 2.11
CA VAL A 3 0.38 6.28 2.34
C VAL A 3 1.73 6.91 2.70
N PRO A 4 2.50 6.34 3.64
CA PRO A 4 3.84 6.85 3.92
C PRO A 4 4.74 6.71 2.68
N VAL A 5 5.52 7.76 2.38
CA VAL A 5 6.50 7.74 1.26
C VAL A 5 7.56 6.67 1.45
N ARG A 6 8.03 6.48 2.71
CA ARG A 6 9.07 5.53 3.09
C ARG A 6 8.63 4.64 4.25
N CYS A 7 9.17 3.42 4.32
CA CYS A 7 8.97 2.51 5.42
C CYS A 7 9.54 3.07 6.73
N PHE A 8 8.76 3.02 7.81
CA PHE A 8 9.18 3.51 9.14
C PHE A 8 10.36 2.76 9.76
N THR A 9 10.67 1.56 9.28
CA THR A 9 11.74 0.73 9.87
C THR A 9 13.03 0.79 9.07
N CYS A 10 12.98 0.54 7.76
CA CYS A 10 14.20 0.46 6.94
C CYS A 10 14.42 1.68 6.05
N GLY A 11 13.45 2.59 5.93
CA GLY A 11 13.57 3.79 5.10
C GLY A 11 13.45 3.56 3.59
N ASN A 12 13.23 2.33 3.12
CA ASN A 12 12.95 2.07 1.70
C ASN A 12 11.72 2.84 1.24
N VAL A 13 11.72 3.29 -0.01
CA VAL A 13 10.56 3.91 -0.64
C VAL A 13 9.47 2.84 -0.78
N VAL A 14 8.26 3.15 -0.32
CA VAL A 14 7.09 2.26 -0.39
C VAL A 14 5.89 2.94 -1.04
N GLY A 15 5.86 4.27 -1.07
CA GLY A 15 4.74 5.02 -1.64
C GLY A 15 4.56 4.81 -3.14
N GLU A 16 5.64 4.52 -3.89
CA GLU A 16 5.58 4.27 -5.34
C GLU A 16 4.75 3.03 -5.70
N HIS A 17 4.66 2.07 -4.79
CA HIS A 17 3.94 0.81 -5.00
C HIS A 17 2.47 0.84 -4.58
N TRP A 18 2.01 1.93 -3.94
CA TRP A 18 0.68 1.95 -3.30
C TRP A 18 -0.47 1.87 -4.28
N GLU A 19 -0.46 2.67 -5.34
CA GLU A 19 -1.56 2.72 -6.31
C GLU A 19 -1.74 1.37 -7.02
N GLU A 20 -0.63 0.76 -7.46
CA GLU A 20 -0.67 -0.55 -8.11
C GLU A 20 -1.11 -1.66 -7.15
N PHE A 21 -0.62 -1.66 -5.90
CA PHE A 21 -1.06 -2.60 -4.87
C PHE A 21 -2.55 -2.44 -4.56
N LYS A 22 -3.04 -1.20 -4.40
CA LYS A 22 -4.45 -0.89 -4.13
C LYS A 22 -5.34 -1.34 -5.27
N HIS A 23 -4.96 -1.05 -6.51
CA HIS A 23 -5.69 -1.47 -7.70
C HIS A 23 -5.82 -2.99 -7.76
N ARG A 24 -4.71 -3.74 -7.68
CA ARG A 24 -4.69 -5.21 -7.82
C ARG A 24 -5.35 -5.97 -6.67
N THR A 25 -5.32 -5.42 -5.45
CA THR A 25 -5.83 -6.13 -4.26
C THR A 25 -7.19 -5.66 -3.76
N ARG A 26 -7.64 -4.44 -4.11
CA ARG A 26 -8.86 -3.85 -3.54
C ARG A 26 -9.85 -3.35 -4.58
N GLU A 27 -9.40 -2.87 -5.73
CA GLU A 27 -10.26 -2.24 -6.74
C GLU A 27 -10.53 -3.15 -7.95
N ALA A 28 -9.68 -4.15 -8.20
CA ALA A 28 -9.86 -5.14 -9.26
C ALA A 28 -11.12 -5.98 -9.05
N GLU A 29 -11.78 -6.35 -10.16
CA GLU A 29 -12.99 -7.21 -10.15
C GLU A 29 -12.70 -8.59 -9.55
N GLU A 30 -11.50 -9.13 -9.76
CA GLU A 30 -10.98 -10.34 -9.13
C GLU A 30 -9.73 -9.98 -8.30
N PRO A 31 -9.86 -9.81 -6.96
CA PRO A 31 -8.76 -9.39 -6.11
C PRO A 31 -7.65 -10.44 -6.09
N GLU A 32 -6.43 -10.02 -6.40
CA GLU A 32 -5.27 -10.88 -6.30
C GLU A 32 -4.81 -11.04 -4.86
N ASP A 33 -4.13 -12.16 -4.58
CA ASP A 33 -3.57 -12.40 -3.26
C ASP A 33 -2.50 -11.34 -2.93
N PRO A 34 -2.61 -10.62 -1.80
CA PRO A 34 -1.69 -9.55 -1.45
C PRO A 34 -0.23 -9.99 -1.36
N GLN A 35 0.04 -11.25 -1.01
CA GLN A 35 1.41 -11.75 -0.93
C GLN A 35 2.05 -11.80 -2.32
N LYS A 36 1.34 -12.36 -3.32
CA LYS A 36 1.80 -12.45 -4.71
C LYS A 36 2.04 -11.07 -5.31
N VAL A 37 1.11 -10.14 -5.10
CA VAL A 37 1.24 -8.76 -5.59
C VAL A 37 2.48 -8.09 -4.98
N LEU A 38 2.72 -8.27 -3.67
CA LEU A 38 3.91 -7.72 -3.02
C LEU A 38 5.22 -8.37 -3.48
N ASP A 39 5.19 -9.66 -3.82
CA ASP A 39 6.32 -10.38 -4.39
C ASP A 39 6.67 -9.82 -5.79
N GLU A 40 5.67 -9.60 -6.64
CA GLU A 40 5.85 -9.05 -7.99
C GLU A 40 6.28 -7.58 -7.99
N LEU A 41 5.80 -6.78 -7.04
CA LEU A 41 6.23 -5.40 -6.84
C LEU A 41 7.66 -5.28 -6.26
N GLY A 42 8.31 -6.41 -5.94
CA GLY A 42 9.67 -6.42 -5.40
C GLY A 42 9.77 -6.02 -3.92
N VAL A 43 8.64 -6.03 -3.18
CA VAL A 43 8.61 -5.64 -1.77
C VAL A 43 8.92 -6.86 -0.90
N GLU A 44 10.19 -7.23 -0.75
CA GLU A 44 10.58 -8.48 -0.07
C GLU A 44 10.48 -8.40 1.47
N ARG A 45 10.90 -7.28 2.06
CA ARG A 45 11.02 -7.17 3.52
C ARG A 45 9.66 -7.03 4.20
N HIS A 46 9.42 -7.84 5.23
CA HIS A 46 8.20 -7.80 6.04
C HIS A 46 7.89 -6.41 6.61
N CYS A 47 8.94 -5.63 6.97
CA CYS A 47 8.79 -4.28 7.49
C CYS A 47 8.29 -3.27 6.45
N CYS A 48 8.57 -3.47 5.15
CA CYS A 48 7.97 -2.72 4.05
C CYS A 48 6.56 -3.21 3.76
N ARG A 49 6.35 -4.54 3.70
CA ARG A 49 5.04 -5.14 3.40
C ARG A 49 3.95 -4.67 4.34
N ARG A 50 4.23 -4.61 5.65
CA ARG A 50 3.24 -4.16 6.64
C ARG A 50 2.74 -2.74 6.35
N MET A 51 3.57 -1.87 5.77
CA MET A 51 3.18 -0.50 5.44
C MET A 51 2.08 -0.46 4.38
N LEU A 52 2.04 -1.40 3.44
CA LEU A 52 1.03 -1.47 2.39
C LEU A 52 -0.19 -2.29 2.85
N VAL A 53 0.03 -3.46 3.44
CA VAL A 53 -1.05 -4.37 3.86
C VAL A 53 -1.97 -3.72 4.89
N SER A 54 -1.40 -3.04 5.90
CA SER A 54 -2.17 -2.44 6.98
C SER A 54 -2.67 -1.01 6.70
N HIS A 55 -2.33 -0.43 5.54
CA HIS A 55 -2.71 0.93 5.24
C HIS A 55 -4.21 1.06 4.93
N LYS A 56 -4.85 2.04 5.56
CA LYS A 56 -6.19 2.52 5.24
C LYS A 56 -6.08 3.97 4.83
N ASP A 57 -6.38 4.21 3.55
CA ASP A 57 -6.54 5.57 3.09
C ASP A 57 -7.84 6.14 3.67
N LEU A 58 -7.72 7.34 4.22
CA LEU A 58 -8.84 8.07 4.83
C LEU A 58 -8.92 9.49 4.25
N VAL A 59 -8.08 9.83 3.26
CA VAL A 59 -8.06 11.19 2.69
C VAL A 59 -9.43 11.52 2.12
N ASP A 60 -10.02 10.62 1.34
CA ASP A 60 -11.32 10.83 0.71
C ASP A 60 -12.46 11.03 1.73
N ILE A 61 -12.34 10.41 2.90
CA ILE A 61 -13.33 10.48 3.98
C ILE A 61 -13.20 11.79 4.75
N VAL A 62 -11.97 12.25 4.99
CA VAL A 62 -11.69 13.43 5.82
C VAL A 62 -11.73 14.72 5.00
N ALA A 63 -11.40 14.68 3.70
CA ALA A 63 -11.34 15.85 2.83
C ALA A 63 -12.61 16.73 2.80
N PRO A 64 -13.84 16.19 2.86
CA PRO A 64 -15.05 17.02 2.87
C PRO A 64 -15.26 17.87 4.13
N TYR A 65 -14.54 17.57 5.21
CA TYR A 65 -14.67 18.24 6.50
C TYR A 65 -13.52 19.24 6.78
N GLN A 66 -12.61 19.40 5.83
CA GLN A 66 -11.49 20.35 5.88
C GLN A 66 -11.78 21.65 5.12
#